data_AF-A0A2M9BPX1-F1
#
_entry.id   AF-A0A2M9BPX1-F1
#
_cell.length_a   1.000
_cell.length_b   1.000
_cell.length_c   1.000
_cell.angle_alpha   90.00
_cell.angle_beta   90.00
_cell.angle_gamma   90.00
#
_symmetry.space_group_name_H-M   'P 1'
#
loop_
_entity.id
_entity.type
_entity.pdbx_description
1 polymer ?
#
loop_
_entity_poly.entity_id
_entity_poly.type
_entity_poly.pdbx_seq_one_letter_code
_entity_poly.pdbx_strand_id
1 'polypeptide(L)'
;MPSIFSRIVSGELPAYKVAEDEHHLAFLDITPLVEGHTLVIPKREVDYIFDMAPDELAALHQFAQRVAKGVKEAVPCKRIGVAVIGLEVPHAHIHLIPMTKVADMNFANPKIKVEERRMNELAAAISAQVPKAGGTSAQNNEVKPLASKAERETIEANETTENKEASAAPAATDATSQQLQSLTKGLHFVSDSDAPLEVVSFAAPAGALTDAELLQLTGQPAGTKVETVDVMQFLRNHTADDGVLGDPALANRYKALQMFLKQELDETKVYRVGTGPQVQAYALGRTTDGKLAGFKTVLTET
;
A
#
# COMPACT_ATOMS: atom_id res chain seq x y z
N MET A 1 28.33 7.00 -7.64
CA MET A 1 28.25 8.22 -6.82
C MET A 1 27.72 7.76 -5.47
N PRO A 2 28.30 8.15 -4.32
CA PRO A 2 27.83 7.69 -3.02
C PRO A 2 26.38 8.10 -2.81
N SER A 3 25.55 7.17 -2.33
CA SER A 3 24.15 7.44 -2.02
C SER A 3 24.04 8.47 -0.89
N ILE A 4 22.84 9.06 -0.73
CA ILE A 4 22.57 10.00 0.36
C ILE A 4 22.81 9.35 1.74
N PHE A 5 22.56 8.05 1.88
CA PHE A 5 22.83 7.30 3.10
C PHE A 5 24.33 7.12 3.35
N SER A 6 25.13 6.89 2.31
CA SER A 6 26.58 6.84 2.43
C SER A 6 27.17 8.18 2.94
N ARG A 7 26.55 9.30 2.56
CA ARG A 7 26.89 10.66 3.07
C ARG A 7 26.43 10.89 4.51
N ILE A 8 25.35 10.26 4.95
CA ILE A 8 24.94 10.25 6.37
C ILE A 8 25.92 9.40 7.20
N VAL A 9 26.32 8.23 6.69
CA VAL A 9 27.26 7.31 7.37
C VAL A 9 28.63 7.98 7.55
N SER A 10 29.11 8.73 6.55
CA SER A 10 30.38 9.47 6.63
C SER A 10 30.32 10.72 7.53
N GLY A 11 29.13 11.13 7.97
CA GLY A 11 28.90 12.34 8.76
C GLY A 11 28.88 13.63 7.93
N GLU A 12 28.87 13.54 6.60
CA GLU A 12 28.74 14.70 5.71
C GLU A 12 27.33 15.31 5.78
N LEU A 13 26.30 14.46 5.95
CA LEU A 13 24.92 14.90 6.14
C LEU A 13 24.43 14.57 7.57
N PRO A 14 23.66 15.48 8.19
CA PRO A 14 23.06 15.21 9.49
C PRO A 14 21.92 14.18 9.37
N ALA A 15 21.66 13.46 10.46
CA ALA A 15 20.52 12.57 10.58
C ALA A 15 20.05 12.49 12.03
N TYR A 16 18.75 12.25 12.21
CA TYR A 16 18.14 11.96 13.51
C TYR A 16 18.43 10.51 13.92
N LYS A 17 19.69 10.24 14.31
CA LYS A 17 20.18 8.91 14.66
C LYS A 17 19.44 8.37 15.90
N VAL A 18 19.01 7.12 15.83
CA VAL A 18 18.32 6.43 16.94
C VAL A 18 19.11 5.22 17.45
N ALA A 19 19.92 4.58 16.61
CA ALA A 19 20.84 3.53 17.02
C ALA A 19 21.99 3.43 16.04
N GLU A 20 23.16 3.04 16.52
CA GLU A 20 24.35 2.83 15.71
C GLU A 20 25.19 1.73 16.33
N ASP A 21 25.72 0.82 15.51
CA ASP A 21 26.79 -0.10 15.91
C ASP A 21 27.94 -0.07 14.89
N GLU A 22 28.85 -1.03 14.95
CA GLU A 22 30.01 -1.08 14.04
C GLU A 22 29.61 -1.18 12.56
N HIS A 23 28.51 -1.88 12.25
CA HIS A 23 28.13 -2.23 10.88
C HIS A 23 26.81 -1.62 10.42
N HIS A 24 25.99 -1.11 11.33
CA HIS A 24 24.63 -0.65 11.03
C HIS A 24 24.35 0.73 11.61
N LEU A 25 23.39 1.41 10.99
CA LEU A 25 22.88 2.70 11.43
C LEU A 25 21.35 2.71 11.30
N ALA A 26 20.67 3.27 12.30
CA ALA A 26 19.25 3.58 12.24
C ALA A 26 19.00 5.05 12.52
N PHE A 27 18.10 5.66 11.76
CA PHE A 27 17.72 7.06 11.88
C PHE A 27 16.30 7.29 11.38
N LEU A 28 15.67 8.40 11.82
CA LEU A 28 14.33 8.74 11.37
C LEU A 28 14.31 9.16 9.90
N ASP A 29 13.28 8.72 9.19
CA ASP A 29 12.97 9.20 7.84
C ASP A 29 12.53 10.67 7.90
N ILE A 30 13.09 11.52 7.04
CA ILE A 30 12.73 12.94 6.94
C ILE A 30 11.44 13.17 6.12
N THR A 31 10.97 12.15 5.43
CA THR A 31 9.72 12.08 4.67
C THR A 31 8.78 11.00 5.22
N PRO A 32 8.44 11.03 6.52
CA PRO A 32 7.81 9.91 7.19
C PRO A 32 6.34 9.71 6.77
N LEU A 33 5.90 8.44 6.76
CA LEU A 33 4.48 8.08 6.65
C LEU A 33 3.71 8.39 7.94
N VAL A 34 4.37 8.19 9.08
CA VAL A 34 3.85 8.37 10.44
C VAL A 34 5.01 8.76 11.34
N GLU A 35 4.73 9.38 12.49
CA GLU A 35 5.78 9.68 13.48
C GLU A 35 6.51 8.39 13.89
N GLY A 36 7.84 8.46 13.98
CA GLY A 36 8.68 7.32 14.31
C GLY A 36 9.03 6.39 13.15
N HIS A 37 8.62 6.69 11.91
CA HIS A 37 9.13 5.99 10.73
C HIS A 37 10.66 6.04 10.74
N THR A 38 11.28 4.87 10.89
CA THR A 38 12.72 4.71 11.06
C THR A 38 13.29 3.88 9.93
N LEU A 39 14.42 4.32 9.37
CA LEU A 39 15.19 3.58 8.38
C LEU A 39 16.35 2.87 9.08
N VAL A 40 16.59 1.63 8.68
CA VAL A 40 17.70 0.79 9.17
C VAL A 40 18.56 0.38 7.99
N ILE A 41 19.85 0.73 8.03
CA ILE A 41 20.79 0.53 6.92
C ILE A 41 22.05 -0.21 7.38
N PRO A 42 22.70 -1.00 6.49
CA PRO A 42 24.11 -1.30 6.66
C PRO A 42 24.93 -0.01 6.45
N LYS A 43 26.09 0.09 7.09
CA LYS A 43 27.05 1.18 6.83
C LYS A 43 27.82 0.95 5.54
N ARG A 44 27.99 -0.32 5.16
CA ARG A 44 28.55 -0.72 3.86
C ARG A 44 27.51 -0.47 2.79
N GLU A 45 27.86 0.33 1.78
CA GLU A 45 26.99 0.59 0.64
C GLU A 45 26.78 -0.70 -0.18
N VAL A 46 25.52 -1.12 -0.24
CA VAL A 46 24.99 -2.20 -1.06
C VAL A 46 23.62 -1.76 -1.52
N ASP A 47 23.32 -1.82 -2.81
CA ASP A 47 22.09 -1.24 -3.36
C ASP A 47 20.84 -2.00 -2.86
N TYR A 48 20.82 -3.30 -3.12
CA TYR A 48 19.67 -4.14 -2.82
C TYR A 48 19.94 -5.13 -1.70
N ILE A 49 18.94 -5.33 -0.83
CA ILE A 49 19.10 -6.14 0.39
C ILE A 49 19.45 -7.61 0.09
N PHE A 50 19.01 -8.14 -1.06
CA PHE A 50 19.27 -9.53 -1.46
C PHE A 50 20.62 -9.72 -2.17
N ASP A 51 21.37 -8.64 -2.39
CA ASP A 51 22.77 -8.71 -2.85
C ASP A 51 23.74 -8.80 -1.66
N MET A 52 23.24 -8.78 -0.43
CA MET A 52 24.03 -8.94 0.80
C MET A 52 24.40 -10.41 1.05
N ALA A 53 25.54 -10.64 1.70
CA ALA A 53 25.87 -11.96 2.19
C ALA A 53 24.83 -12.41 3.25
N PRO A 54 24.52 -13.72 3.38
CA PRO A 54 23.50 -14.21 4.31
C PRO A 54 23.69 -13.76 5.76
N ASP A 55 24.94 -13.75 6.24
CA ASP A 55 25.26 -13.33 7.61
C ASP A 55 25.07 -11.82 7.81
N GLU A 56 25.40 -11.01 6.80
CA GLU A 56 25.15 -9.56 6.84
C GLU A 56 23.65 -9.24 6.81
N LEU A 57 22.89 -9.95 5.97
CA LEU A 57 21.43 -9.82 5.91
C LEU A 57 20.77 -10.18 7.24
N ALA A 58 21.23 -11.25 7.88
CA ALA A 58 20.76 -11.68 9.19
C ALA A 58 21.12 -10.65 10.27
N ALA A 59 22.35 -10.14 10.28
CA ALA A 59 22.80 -9.12 11.22
C ALA A 59 21.98 -7.82 11.08
N LEU A 60 21.67 -7.40 9.85
CA LEU A 60 20.82 -6.24 9.59
C LEU A 60 19.41 -6.42 10.18
N HIS A 61 18.81 -7.60 10.03
CA HIS A 61 17.49 -7.89 10.62
C HIS A 61 17.52 -8.00 12.15
N GLN A 62 18.59 -8.54 12.74
CA GLN A 62 18.76 -8.54 14.20
C GLN A 62 18.90 -7.12 14.75
N PHE A 63 19.65 -6.27 14.05
CA PHE A 63 19.75 -4.85 14.38
C PHE A 63 18.37 -4.17 14.24
N ALA A 64 17.66 -4.38 13.14
CA ALA A 64 16.32 -3.86 12.92
C ALA A 64 15.32 -4.31 14.00
N GLN A 65 15.39 -5.57 14.45
CA GLN A 65 14.55 -6.09 15.54
C GLN A 65 14.77 -5.31 16.85
N ARG A 66 16.03 -4.99 17.19
CA ARG A 66 16.34 -4.17 18.38
C ARG A 66 15.79 -2.76 18.25
N VAL A 67 15.99 -2.14 17.09
CA VAL A 67 15.48 -0.80 16.79
C VAL A 67 13.95 -0.78 16.86
N ALA A 68 13.26 -1.77 16.29
CA ALA A 68 11.81 -1.89 16.32
C ALA A 68 11.25 -1.96 17.75
N LYS A 69 11.96 -2.60 18.69
CA LYS A 69 11.59 -2.58 20.12
C LYS A 69 11.64 -1.16 20.66
N GLY A 70 12.73 -0.43 20.42
CA GLY A 70 12.85 0.96 20.88
C GLY A 70 11.78 1.89 20.26
N VAL A 71 11.51 1.72 18.96
CA VAL A 71 10.45 2.45 18.26
C VAL A 71 9.07 2.19 18.88
N LYS A 72 8.76 0.92 19.16
CA LYS A 72 7.47 0.52 19.74
C LYS A 72 7.24 1.09 21.14
N GLU A 73 8.28 1.15 21.98
CA GLU A 73 8.18 1.71 23.33
C GLU A 73 8.07 3.24 23.32
N ALA A 74 8.73 3.91 22.38
CA ALA A 74 8.74 5.37 22.30
C ALA A 74 7.52 5.96 21.57
N VAL A 75 6.92 5.22 20.64
CA VAL A 75 5.84 5.70 19.77
C VAL A 75 4.59 4.83 19.94
N PRO A 76 3.45 5.41 20.40
CA PRO A 76 2.21 4.66 20.55
C PRO A 76 1.77 3.97 19.25
N CYS A 77 1.81 2.64 19.23
CA CYS A 77 1.38 1.83 18.09
C CYS A 77 0.96 0.43 18.53
N LYS A 78 0.25 -0.29 17.66
CA LYS A 78 -0.12 -1.70 17.90
C LYS A 78 1.01 -2.64 17.49
N ARG A 79 1.65 -2.36 16.36
CA ARG A 79 2.73 -3.18 15.78
C ARG A 79 3.73 -2.28 15.06
N ILE A 80 4.92 -2.82 14.82
CA ILE A 80 5.88 -2.25 13.89
C ILE A 80 5.76 -3.02 12.57
N GLY A 81 5.41 -2.30 11.50
CA GLY A 81 5.48 -2.79 10.13
C GLY A 81 6.93 -2.81 9.65
N VAL A 82 7.25 -3.79 8.81
CA VAL A 82 8.56 -3.93 8.17
C VAL A 82 8.32 -3.94 6.66
N ALA A 83 9.03 -3.07 5.95
CA ALA A 83 9.01 -3.04 4.48
C ALA A 83 10.42 -2.84 3.92
N VAL A 84 10.68 -3.44 2.77
CA VAL A 84 11.88 -3.20 1.96
C VAL A 84 11.40 -2.90 0.54
N ILE A 85 11.78 -1.73 0.02
CA ILE A 85 11.34 -1.26 -1.30
C ILE A 85 12.55 -0.99 -2.21
N GLY A 86 13.47 -0.12 -1.77
CA GLY A 86 14.73 0.11 -2.47
C GLY A 86 14.66 0.93 -3.77
N LEU A 87 13.49 1.47 -4.14
CA LEU A 87 13.31 2.20 -5.41
C LEU A 87 13.74 3.68 -5.35
N GLU A 88 13.77 4.28 -4.16
CA GLU A 88 14.05 5.73 -4.00
C GLU A 88 15.54 6.01 -3.76
N VAL A 89 16.16 5.25 -2.87
CA VAL A 89 17.58 5.39 -2.52
C VAL A 89 18.29 4.06 -2.80
N PRO A 90 19.31 4.04 -3.69
CA PRO A 90 20.00 2.81 -4.07
C PRO A 90 21.05 2.41 -3.02
N HIS A 91 20.55 2.09 -1.83
CA HIS A 91 21.31 1.62 -0.67
C HIS A 91 20.34 0.87 0.23
N ALA A 92 20.57 -0.41 0.48
CA ALA A 92 19.68 -1.32 1.18
C ALA A 92 19.20 -0.72 2.51
N HIS A 93 17.89 -0.71 2.69
CA HIS A 93 17.27 -0.14 3.88
C HIS A 93 15.99 -0.88 4.23
N ILE A 94 15.79 -1.10 5.52
CA ILE A 94 14.54 -1.61 6.08
C ILE A 94 13.77 -0.43 6.67
N HIS A 95 12.51 -0.29 6.26
CA HIS A 95 11.57 0.61 6.89
C HIS A 95 10.95 -0.06 8.13
N LEU A 96 11.01 0.63 9.26
CA LEU A 96 10.29 0.30 10.49
C LEU A 96 9.21 1.35 10.73
N ILE A 97 7.95 0.94 10.61
CA ILE A 97 6.81 1.87 10.59
C ILE A 97 5.89 1.55 11.78
N PRO A 98 5.71 2.46 12.74
CA PRO A 98 4.71 2.32 13.79
C PRO A 98 3.28 2.27 13.21
N MET A 99 2.56 1.18 13.43
CA MET A 99 1.23 0.96 12.84
C MET A 99 0.15 0.82 13.92
N THR A 100 -0.94 1.56 13.73
CA THR A 100 -2.21 1.38 14.43
C THR A 100 -3.28 0.73 13.54
N LYS A 101 -3.19 0.98 12.22
CA LYS A 101 -4.00 0.38 11.15
C LYS A 101 -3.11 -0.04 9.99
N VAL A 102 -3.59 -0.96 9.15
CA VAL A 102 -2.85 -1.47 7.98
C VAL A 102 -2.45 -0.32 7.04
N ALA A 103 -3.36 0.64 6.83
CA ALA A 103 -3.14 1.78 5.95
C ALA A 103 -1.98 2.71 6.38
N ASP A 104 -1.46 2.61 7.60
CA ASP A 104 -0.31 3.42 8.05
C ASP A 104 0.98 3.05 7.29
N MET A 105 1.07 1.81 6.79
CA MET A 105 2.17 1.32 5.94
C MET A 105 1.80 1.36 4.46
N ASN A 106 1.04 2.38 4.04
CA ASN A 106 0.82 2.65 2.63
C ASN A 106 1.76 3.77 2.17
N PHE A 107 2.75 3.41 1.36
CA PHE A 107 3.75 4.36 0.84
C PHE A 107 3.16 5.42 -0.11
N ALA A 108 1.93 5.21 -0.57
CA ALA A 108 1.12 6.16 -1.33
C ALA A 108 0.56 7.31 -0.49
N ASN A 109 0.49 7.15 0.84
CA ASN A 109 -0.06 8.20 1.69
C ASN A 109 0.81 9.46 1.60
N PRO A 110 0.19 10.65 1.74
CA PRO A 110 0.94 11.88 1.91
C PRO A 110 1.93 11.74 3.07
N LYS A 111 3.18 12.11 2.82
CA LYS A 111 4.19 12.15 3.89
C LYS A 111 3.81 13.25 4.87
N ILE A 112 3.88 12.97 6.16
CA ILE A 112 3.57 13.96 7.17
C ILE A 112 4.76 14.88 7.37
N LYS A 113 4.50 16.14 7.74
CA LYS A 113 5.54 17.06 8.19
C LYS A 113 5.66 16.94 9.69
N VAL A 114 6.89 16.70 10.17
CA VAL A 114 7.21 16.65 11.58
C VAL A 114 8.26 17.73 11.84
N GLU A 115 7.96 18.62 12.78
CA GLU A 115 8.86 19.72 13.14
C GLU A 115 10.19 19.19 13.69
N GLU A 116 11.28 19.90 13.40
CA GLU A 116 12.64 19.49 13.81
C GLU A 116 12.77 19.21 15.31
N ARG A 117 12.15 20.05 16.17
CA ARG A 117 12.10 19.80 17.62
C ARG A 117 11.50 18.42 17.93
N ARG A 118 10.40 18.08 17.27
CA ARG A 118 9.69 16.81 17.46
C ARG A 118 10.51 15.63 16.93
N MET A 119 11.20 15.80 15.80
CA MET A 119 12.12 14.79 15.28
C MET A 119 13.25 14.47 16.26
N ASN A 120 13.86 15.50 16.86
CA ASN A 120 14.89 15.33 17.90
C ASN A 120 14.34 14.62 19.15
N GLU A 121 13.14 14.98 19.60
CA GLU A 121 12.47 14.31 20.73
C GLU A 121 12.20 12.83 20.45
N LEU A 122 11.66 12.53 19.27
CA LEU A 122 11.40 11.15 18.85
C LEU A 122 12.70 10.35 18.80
N ALA A 123 13.76 10.91 18.20
CA ALA A 123 15.03 10.22 18.08
C ALA A 123 15.65 9.90 19.44
N ALA A 124 15.63 10.87 20.36
CA ALA A 124 16.11 10.67 21.74
C ALA A 124 15.26 9.63 22.49
N ALA A 125 13.93 9.70 22.38
CA ALA A 125 13.02 8.76 23.03
C ALA A 125 13.21 7.33 22.53
N ILE A 126 13.35 7.13 21.20
CA ILE A 126 13.61 5.82 20.60
C ILE A 126 14.96 5.31 21.05
N SER A 127 16.01 6.11 20.94
CA SER A 127 17.39 5.74 21.32
C SER A 127 17.48 5.25 22.77
N ALA A 128 16.78 5.91 23.69
CA ALA A 128 16.72 5.49 25.10
C ALA A 128 16.12 4.09 25.31
N GLN A 129 15.27 3.62 24.39
CA GLN A 129 14.55 2.35 24.49
C GLN A 129 15.16 1.22 23.64
N VAL A 130 16.12 1.52 22.75
CA VAL A 130 16.77 0.48 21.93
C VAL A 130 17.64 -0.41 22.83
N PRO A 131 17.37 -1.73 22.90
CA PRO A 131 18.20 -2.63 23.70
C PRO A 131 19.64 -2.68 23.17
N LYS A 132 20.61 -2.67 24.08
CA LYS A 132 22.02 -2.88 23.75
C LYS A 132 22.25 -4.29 23.21
N ALA A 133 23.21 -4.44 22.30
CA ALA A 133 23.63 -5.74 21.80
C ALA A 133 24.06 -6.63 22.99
N GLY A 134 23.50 -7.85 23.08
CA GLY A 134 23.77 -8.80 24.18
C GLY A 134 22.66 -8.95 25.23
N GLY A 135 21.60 -8.13 25.19
CA GLY A 135 20.42 -8.31 26.05
C GLY A 135 19.50 -9.43 25.56
N THR A 136 19.76 -10.68 25.94
CA THR A 136 18.90 -11.83 25.62
C THR A 136 17.53 -11.71 26.30
N SER A 137 16.46 -11.68 25.49
CA SER A 137 15.17 -12.26 25.89
C SER A 137 15.01 -13.57 25.12
N ALA A 138 15.60 -14.64 25.66
CA ALA A 138 15.36 -15.99 25.16
C ALA A 138 13.93 -16.39 25.53
N GLN A 139 13.07 -16.58 24.51
CA GLN A 139 11.95 -17.51 24.64
C GLN A 139 12.26 -18.68 23.71
N ASN A 140 12.68 -19.78 24.32
CA ASN A 140 12.72 -21.09 23.67
C ASN A 140 11.27 -21.47 23.36
N ASN A 141 10.90 -21.47 22.09
CA ASN A 141 9.77 -22.26 21.64
C ASN A 141 10.33 -23.50 20.95
N GLU A 142 10.16 -24.64 21.61
CA GLU A 142 10.28 -25.94 20.95
C GLU A 142 9.41 -25.94 19.69
N VAL A 143 10.04 -26.19 18.55
CA VAL A 143 9.33 -26.35 17.28
C VAL A 143 8.65 -27.71 17.30
N LYS A 144 7.35 -27.72 17.57
CA LYS A 144 6.52 -28.91 17.36
C LYS A 144 6.37 -29.13 15.84
N PRO A 145 6.67 -30.33 15.30
CA PRO A 145 6.52 -30.58 13.87
C PRO A 145 5.07 -30.33 13.45
N LEU A 146 4.85 -29.61 12.33
CA LEU A 146 3.51 -29.44 11.79
C LEU A 146 2.92 -30.81 11.45
N ALA A 147 1.85 -31.20 12.15
CA ALA A 147 1.06 -32.37 11.78
C ALA A 147 0.40 -32.15 10.41
N SER A 148 0.36 -33.22 9.62
CA SER A 148 -0.21 -33.23 8.27
C SER A 148 -1.71 -32.86 8.30
N LYS A 149 -2.21 -32.38 7.16
CA LYS A 149 -3.54 -31.76 6.93
C LYS A 149 -4.76 -32.64 7.23
N ALA A 150 -4.62 -33.79 7.90
CA ALA A 150 -5.66 -34.81 8.12
C ALA A 150 -6.21 -34.91 9.56
N GLU A 151 -5.74 -34.13 10.54
CA GLU A 151 -6.14 -34.28 11.97
C GLU A 151 -7.02 -33.14 12.53
N ARG A 152 -7.68 -32.32 11.67
CA ARG A 152 -8.51 -31.18 12.13
C ARG A 152 -10.02 -31.38 12.06
N GLU A 153 -10.48 -32.59 11.81
CA GLU A 153 -11.91 -32.91 11.83
C GLU A 153 -12.18 -34.04 12.82
N THR A 154 -13.24 -33.87 13.62
CA THR A 154 -13.79 -34.73 14.69
C THR A 154 -13.25 -34.52 16.12
N ILE A 155 -13.97 -33.71 16.91
CA ILE A 155 -14.72 -34.15 18.11
C ILE A 155 -15.86 -33.13 18.30
N GLU A 156 -17.08 -33.65 18.11
CA GLU A 156 -18.39 -33.01 18.20
C GLU A 156 -18.75 -32.58 19.65
N ALA A 157 -19.40 -31.43 19.80
CA ALA A 157 -20.81 -31.27 20.17
C ALA A 157 -21.21 -31.75 21.58
N ASN A 158 -21.78 -30.82 22.37
CA ASN A 158 -22.94 -31.14 23.18
C ASN A 158 -23.85 -29.90 23.32
N GLU A 159 -25.13 -30.11 23.01
CA GLU A 159 -26.25 -29.17 22.93
C GLU A 159 -26.65 -28.66 24.34
N THR A 160 -27.33 -27.52 24.51
CA THR A 160 -28.79 -27.42 24.38
C THR A 160 -29.31 -26.04 23.97
N THR A 161 -30.17 -26.10 22.97
CA THR A 161 -31.35 -25.31 22.58
C THR A 161 -31.92 -24.30 23.58
N GLU A 162 -32.18 -23.06 23.12
CA GLU A 162 -33.55 -22.51 23.01
C GLU A 162 -33.61 -21.20 22.21
N ASN A 163 -34.60 -21.16 21.31
CA ASN A 163 -35.29 -20.02 20.69
C ASN A 163 -34.63 -19.13 19.60
N LYS A 164 -34.97 -19.52 18.36
CA LYS A 164 -35.52 -18.70 17.26
C LYS A 164 -35.50 -17.17 17.47
N GLU A 165 -34.71 -16.49 16.66
CA GLU A 165 -35.24 -15.46 15.75
C GLU A 165 -34.30 -15.29 14.55
N ALA A 166 -34.91 -15.22 13.38
CA ALA A 166 -34.24 -15.19 12.09
C ALA A 166 -33.51 -13.85 11.88
N SER A 167 -32.23 -13.91 11.54
CA SER A 167 -31.56 -12.84 10.82
C SER A 167 -30.41 -13.43 10.01
N ALA A 168 -30.60 -13.45 8.69
CA ALA A 168 -29.57 -13.85 7.74
C ALA A 168 -28.34 -12.94 7.89
N ALA A 169 -27.16 -13.55 8.05
CA ALA A 169 -25.90 -12.84 7.91
C ALA A 169 -25.79 -12.30 6.45
N PRO A 170 -25.49 -11.01 6.23
CA PRO A 170 -25.36 -10.50 4.88
C PRO A 170 -24.03 -10.98 4.28
N ALA A 171 -24.10 -11.39 3.03
CA ALA A 171 -22.99 -11.79 2.18
C ALA A 171 -21.87 -10.74 2.17
N ALA A 172 -20.63 -11.21 2.01
CA ALA A 172 -19.45 -10.39 1.81
C ALA A 172 -19.60 -9.48 0.57
N THR A 173 -20.10 -8.27 0.78
CA THR A 173 -19.88 -7.13 -0.11
C THR A 173 -18.41 -6.73 0.05
N ASP A 174 -17.60 -7.42 -0.73
CA ASP A 174 -16.17 -7.30 -1.05
C ASP A 174 -15.49 -5.97 -0.65
N ALA A 175 -14.43 -6.06 0.17
CA ALA A 175 -13.70 -4.92 0.71
C ALA A 175 -13.16 -3.97 -0.39
N THR A 176 -12.79 -4.53 -1.55
CA THR A 176 -12.36 -3.77 -2.73
C THR A 176 -13.46 -2.86 -3.26
N SER A 177 -14.69 -3.35 -3.31
CA SER A 177 -15.86 -2.57 -3.75
C SER A 177 -16.18 -1.43 -2.78
N GLN A 178 -16.06 -1.67 -1.47
CA GLN A 178 -16.27 -0.62 -0.46
C GLN A 178 -15.22 0.49 -0.56
N GLN A 179 -13.96 0.12 -0.78
CA GLN A 179 -12.87 1.08 -0.92
C GLN A 179 -13.00 1.89 -2.22
N LEU A 180 -13.37 1.26 -3.34
CA LEU A 180 -13.69 1.96 -4.59
C LEU A 180 -14.82 2.97 -4.38
N GLN A 181 -15.90 2.57 -3.69
CA GLN A 181 -17.03 3.46 -3.41
C GLN A 181 -16.60 4.68 -2.57
N SER A 182 -15.75 4.46 -1.56
CA SER A 182 -15.19 5.54 -0.75
C SER A 182 -14.35 6.52 -1.58
N LEU A 183 -13.49 5.99 -2.46
CA LEU A 183 -12.58 6.80 -3.29
C LEU A 183 -13.32 7.59 -4.37
N THR A 184 -14.34 7.01 -5.00
CA THR A 184 -15.09 7.68 -6.08
C THR A 184 -16.20 8.60 -5.57
N LYS A 185 -16.59 8.52 -4.29
CA LYS A 185 -17.72 9.28 -3.73
C LYS A 185 -17.60 10.78 -3.98
N GLY A 186 -18.45 11.33 -4.86
CA GLY A 186 -18.46 12.76 -5.17
C GLY A 186 -17.30 13.23 -6.06
N LEU A 187 -16.55 12.31 -6.68
CA LEU A 187 -15.69 12.63 -7.82
C LEU A 187 -16.52 12.68 -9.09
N HIS A 188 -16.26 13.71 -9.91
CA HIS A 188 -16.82 13.85 -11.25
C HIS A 188 -15.69 13.98 -12.25
N PHE A 189 -15.74 13.18 -13.30
CA PHE A 189 -14.82 13.24 -14.42
C PHE A 189 -15.14 14.48 -15.24
N VAL A 190 -14.28 15.49 -15.11
CA VAL A 190 -14.36 16.73 -15.89
C VAL A 190 -13.85 16.50 -17.30
N SER A 191 -14.72 16.69 -18.29
CA SER A 191 -14.43 16.74 -19.73
C SER A 191 -15.11 17.99 -20.30
N ASP A 192 -15.80 17.93 -21.45
CA ASP A 192 -16.76 18.98 -21.84
C ASP A 192 -18.03 18.97 -20.96
N SER A 193 -18.24 17.88 -20.21
CA SER A 193 -19.27 17.76 -19.18
C SER A 193 -18.70 17.08 -17.92
N ASP A 194 -19.38 17.29 -16.79
CA ASP A 194 -19.09 16.60 -15.53
C ASP A 194 -19.93 15.33 -15.39
N ALA A 195 -19.28 14.17 -15.30
CA ALA A 195 -19.95 12.89 -15.10
C ALA A 195 -19.45 12.19 -13.83
N PRO A 196 -20.31 11.58 -13.00
CA PRO A 196 -19.86 10.88 -11.80
C PRO A 196 -19.01 9.65 -12.15
N LEU A 197 -18.18 9.21 -11.19
CA LEU A 197 -17.50 7.92 -11.25
C LEU A 197 -18.32 6.87 -10.50
N GLU A 198 -18.98 5.99 -11.24
CA GLU A 198 -19.83 4.93 -10.70
C GLU A 198 -19.04 3.62 -10.56
N VAL A 199 -19.01 3.05 -9.36
CA VAL A 199 -18.33 1.77 -9.13
C VAL A 199 -19.06 0.64 -9.84
N VAL A 200 -18.31 -0.22 -10.52
CA VAL A 200 -18.82 -1.39 -11.23
C VAL A 200 -18.03 -2.64 -10.86
N SER A 201 -18.70 -3.78 -10.90
CA SER A 201 -18.07 -5.08 -10.75
C SER A 201 -18.75 -6.11 -11.65
N PHE A 202 -17.95 -6.98 -12.24
CA PHE A 202 -18.40 -8.03 -13.16
C PHE A 202 -17.72 -9.35 -12.81
N ALA A 203 -18.35 -10.46 -13.19
CA ALA A 203 -17.65 -11.74 -13.28
C ALA A 203 -16.53 -11.61 -14.33
N ALA A 204 -15.32 -12.05 -13.99
CA ALA A 204 -14.21 -11.96 -14.92
C ALA A 204 -14.17 -13.18 -15.85
N PRO A 205 -13.87 -13.00 -17.15
CA PRO A 205 -13.64 -14.13 -18.05
C PRO A 205 -12.34 -14.87 -17.68
N ALA A 206 -12.17 -16.09 -18.22
CA ALA A 206 -10.92 -16.83 -18.11
C ALA A 206 -9.89 -16.23 -19.07
N GLY A 207 -8.80 -15.66 -18.56
CA GLY A 207 -7.73 -15.05 -19.37
C GLY A 207 -7.89 -13.54 -19.56
N ALA A 208 -7.31 -12.96 -20.62
CA ALA A 208 -7.40 -11.52 -20.86
C ALA A 208 -8.83 -11.11 -21.28
N LEU A 209 -9.30 -9.94 -20.82
CA LEU A 209 -10.61 -9.41 -21.21
C LEU A 209 -10.57 -8.95 -22.68
N THR A 210 -11.43 -9.53 -23.52
CA THR A 210 -11.58 -9.13 -24.92
C THR A 210 -12.64 -8.03 -25.09
N ASP A 211 -12.58 -7.29 -26.20
CA ASP A 211 -13.56 -6.25 -26.52
C ASP A 211 -14.99 -6.81 -26.60
N ALA A 212 -15.18 -8.00 -27.19
CA ALA A 212 -16.50 -8.63 -27.30
C ALA A 212 -17.09 -8.99 -25.92
N GLU A 213 -16.26 -9.52 -25.01
CA GLU A 213 -16.67 -9.83 -23.64
C GLU A 213 -16.97 -8.55 -22.85
N LEU A 214 -16.15 -7.50 -23.00
CA LEU A 214 -16.41 -6.20 -22.40
C LEU A 214 -17.77 -5.65 -22.84
N LEU A 215 -18.06 -5.64 -24.14
CA LEU A 215 -19.34 -5.16 -24.68
C LEU A 215 -20.52 -5.96 -24.11
N GLN A 216 -20.37 -7.29 -24.01
CA GLN A 216 -21.40 -8.14 -23.41
C GLN A 216 -21.62 -7.83 -21.92
N LEU A 217 -20.53 -7.72 -21.14
CA LEU A 217 -20.58 -7.42 -19.70
C LEU A 217 -21.20 -6.04 -19.41
N THR A 218 -20.95 -5.08 -20.30
CA THR A 218 -21.40 -3.69 -20.16
C THR A 218 -22.76 -3.42 -20.82
N GLY A 219 -23.35 -4.41 -21.49
CA GLY A 219 -24.64 -4.29 -22.18
C GLY A 219 -24.59 -3.42 -23.44
N GLN A 220 -23.41 -3.27 -24.04
CA GLN A 220 -23.19 -2.46 -25.23
C GLN A 220 -23.42 -3.28 -26.51
N PRO A 221 -23.88 -2.66 -27.62
CA PRO A 221 -24.10 -3.37 -28.87
C PRO A 221 -22.84 -4.08 -29.38
N ALA A 222 -22.99 -5.29 -29.90
CA ALA A 222 -21.88 -6.02 -30.52
C ALA A 222 -21.28 -5.23 -31.68
N GLY A 223 -19.95 -5.18 -31.75
CA GLY A 223 -19.23 -4.43 -32.79
C GLY A 223 -19.08 -2.93 -32.50
N THR A 224 -19.57 -2.43 -31.36
CA THR A 224 -19.24 -1.07 -30.90
C THR A 224 -17.73 -0.93 -30.76
N LYS A 225 -17.18 0.18 -31.26
CA LYS A 225 -15.73 0.44 -31.17
C LYS A 225 -15.28 0.53 -29.71
N VAL A 226 -14.19 -0.17 -29.39
CA VAL A 226 -13.50 -0.08 -28.10
C VAL A 226 -12.09 0.46 -28.33
N GLU A 227 -11.70 1.46 -27.56
CA GLU A 227 -10.33 1.97 -27.50
C GLU A 227 -9.78 1.76 -26.10
N THR A 228 -8.60 1.14 -26.00
CA THR A 228 -7.95 0.87 -24.72
C THR A 228 -6.89 1.91 -24.44
N VAL A 229 -6.93 2.50 -23.24
CA VAL A 229 -5.99 3.52 -22.76
C VAL A 229 -5.45 3.11 -21.39
N ASP A 230 -4.20 3.48 -21.12
CA ASP A 230 -3.60 3.33 -19.79
C ASP A 230 -4.29 4.24 -18.76
N VAL A 231 -4.48 3.74 -17.54
CA VAL A 231 -5.19 4.46 -16.46
C VAL A 231 -4.47 5.74 -16.03
N MET A 232 -3.14 5.77 -16.07
CA MET A 232 -2.36 6.97 -15.74
C MET A 232 -2.59 8.03 -16.81
N GLN A 233 -2.52 7.63 -18.08
CA GLN A 233 -2.76 8.52 -19.21
C GLN A 233 -4.20 9.06 -19.23
N PHE A 234 -5.18 8.23 -18.86
CA PHE A 234 -6.58 8.61 -18.80
C PHE A 234 -6.87 9.65 -17.72
N LEU A 235 -6.31 9.47 -16.52
CA LEU A 235 -6.53 10.38 -15.38
C LEU A 235 -5.52 11.54 -15.30
N ARG A 236 -4.58 11.67 -16.27
CA ARG A 236 -3.43 12.60 -16.20
C ARG A 236 -3.84 14.04 -15.84
N ASN A 237 -4.91 14.53 -16.46
CA ASN A 237 -5.44 15.87 -16.25
C ASN A 237 -6.05 16.02 -14.85
N HIS A 238 -6.77 14.99 -14.38
CA HIS A 238 -7.40 14.98 -13.06
C HIS A 238 -6.40 14.78 -11.92
N THR A 239 -5.18 14.31 -12.22
CA THR A 239 -4.09 14.14 -11.25
C THR A 239 -3.02 15.22 -11.31
N ALA A 240 -3.12 16.18 -12.24
CA ALA A 240 -2.08 17.18 -12.43
C ALA A 240 -2.05 18.21 -11.29
N ASP A 241 -0.84 18.52 -10.80
CA ASP A 241 -0.63 19.50 -9.72
C ASP A 241 -0.80 20.96 -10.18
N ASP A 242 -0.74 21.20 -11.49
CA ASP A 242 -0.77 22.53 -12.13
C ASP A 242 -2.18 23.10 -12.34
N GLY A 243 -3.21 22.41 -11.87
CA GLY A 243 -4.54 23.00 -11.70
C GLY A 243 -5.49 22.85 -12.88
N VAL A 244 -5.38 21.77 -13.67
CA VAL A 244 -6.44 21.43 -14.65
C VAL A 244 -7.82 21.33 -13.97
N LEU A 245 -7.87 20.86 -12.72
CA LEU A 245 -9.09 20.87 -11.90
C LEU A 245 -9.28 22.15 -11.07
N GLY A 246 -8.28 23.05 -11.01
CA GLY A 246 -8.29 24.23 -10.15
C GLY A 246 -8.30 23.97 -8.64
N ASP A 247 -8.33 22.71 -8.21
CA ASP A 247 -8.42 22.29 -6.81
C ASP A 247 -7.40 21.17 -6.49
N PRO A 248 -6.31 21.48 -5.76
CA PRO A 248 -5.31 20.49 -5.35
C PRO A 248 -5.87 19.37 -4.47
N ALA A 249 -6.89 19.64 -3.65
CA ALA A 249 -7.52 18.61 -2.83
C ALA A 249 -8.26 17.59 -3.70
N LEU A 250 -8.97 18.07 -4.73
CA LEU A 250 -9.63 17.20 -5.71
C LEU A 250 -8.61 16.39 -6.53
N ALA A 251 -7.51 17.01 -6.97
CA ALA A 251 -6.44 16.32 -7.68
C ALA A 251 -5.81 15.20 -6.83
N ASN A 252 -5.58 15.45 -5.54
CA ASN A 252 -5.08 14.44 -4.61
C ASN A 252 -6.05 13.26 -4.42
N ARG A 253 -7.37 13.50 -4.47
CA ARG A 253 -8.36 12.41 -4.44
C ARG A 253 -8.31 11.55 -5.69
N TYR A 254 -8.13 12.16 -6.86
CA TYR A 254 -7.90 11.44 -8.11
C TYR A 254 -6.59 10.65 -8.10
N LYS A 255 -5.51 11.20 -7.53
CA LYS A 255 -4.25 10.47 -7.31
C LYS A 255 -4.48 9.24 -6.44
N ALA A 256 -5.20 9.38 -5.32
CA ALA A 256 -5.51 8.25 -4.45
C ALA A 256 -6.31 7.15 -5.18
N LEU A 257 -7.30 7.53 -5.99
CA LEU A 257 -8.06 6.59 -6.83
C LEU A 257 -7.16 5.90 -7.87
N GLN A 258 -6.35 6.67 -8.60
CA GLN A 258 -5.42 6.15 -9.61
C GLN A 258 -4.43 5.14 -8.99
N MET A 259 -3.89 5.45 -7.80
CA MET A 259 -2.98 4.57 -7.08
C MET A 259 -3.66 3.29 -6.61
N PHE A 260 -4.88 3.39 -6.06
CA PHE A 260 -5.67 2.21 -5.68
C PHE A 260 -5.88 1.26 -6.87
N LEU A 261 -6.32 1.81 -8.00
CA LEU A 261 -6.56 1.02 -9.22
C LEU A 261 -5.30 0.34 -9.75
N LYS A 262 -4.11 0.90 -9.48
CA LYS A 262 -2.83 0.32 -9.90
C LYS A 262 -2.28 -0.72 -8.93
N GLN A 263 -2.56 -0.57 -7.64
CA GLN A 263 -1.98 -1.39 -6.58
C GLN A 263 -2.86 -2.58 -6.19
N GLU A 264 -4.18 -2.40 -6.23
CA GLU A 264 -5.15 -3.37 -5.71
C GLU A 264 -5.85 -4.17 -6.82
N LEU A 265 -5.72 -3.73 -8.08
CA LEU A 265 -6.28 -4.41 -9.24
C LEU A 265 -5.19 -4.77 -10.24
N ASP A 266 -5.20 -6.01 -10.70
CA ASP A 266 -4.27 -6.52 -11.71
C ASP A 266 -4.73 -6.15 -13.12
N GLU A 267 -3.75 -5.85 -13.99
CA GLU A 267 -3.95 -5.55 -15.42
C GLU A 267 -4.96 -4.42 -15.71
N THR A 268 -5.04 -3.43 -14.81
CA THR A 268 -5.99 -2.32 -14.94
C THR A 268 -5.81 -1.54 -16.24
N LYS A 269 -6.92 -1.38 -16.96
CA LYS A 269 -7.00 -0.61 -18.22
C LYS A 269 -8.27 0.23 -18.25
N VAL A 270 -8.27 1.27 -19.08
CA VAL A 270 -9.47 2.06 -19.37
C VAL A 270 -9.97 1.73 -20.76
N TYR A 271 -11.21 1.28 -20.85
CA TYR A 271 -11.87 0.96 -22.11
C TYR A 271 -12.87 2.06 -22.45
N ARG A 272 -12.62 2.80 -23.53
CA ARG A 272 -13.52 3.80 -24.09
C ARG A 272 -14.39 3.13 -25.13
N VAL A 273 -15.69 3.10 -24.89
CA VAL A 273 -16.69 2.36 -25.69
C VAL A 273 -17.60 3.35 -26.40
N GLY A 274 -17.63 3.28 -27.73
CA GLY A 274 -18.48 4.12 -28.57
C GLY A 274 -17.69 5.00 -29.54
N THR A 275 -18.44 5.73 -30.36
CA THR A 275 -17.93 6.74 -31.30
C THR A 275 -18.88 7.92 -31.29
N GLY A 276 -18.34 9.13 -31.29
CA GLY A 276 -19.13 10.36 -31.28
C GLY A 276 -18.85 11.19 -30.03
N PRO A 277 -19.69 12.21 -29.78
CA PRO A 277 -19.38 13.23 -28.79
C PRO A 277 -19.56 12.77 -27.35
N GLN A 278 -20.19 11.61 -27.12
CA GLN A 278 -20.28 10.97 -25.80
C GLN A 278 -19.80 9.53 -25.89
N VAL A 279 -18.80 9.19 -25.08
CA VAL A 279 -18.26 7.82 -24.98
C VAL A 279 -18.30 7.35 -23.53
N GLN A 280 -18.60 6.06 -23.32
CA GLN A 280 -18.54 5.47 -21.99
C GLN A 280 -17.14 4.97 -21.72
N ALA A 281 -16.56 5.32 -20.58
CA ALA A 281 -15.28 4.77 -20.15
C ALA A 281 -15.46 3.84 -18.97
N TYR A 282 -14.75 2.72 -19.02
CA TYR A 282 -14.67 1.73 -17.95
C TYR A 282 -13.22 1.55 -17.55
N ALA A 283 -12.84 2.01 -16.36
CA ALA A 283 -11.56 1.67 -15.75
C ALA A 283 -11.73 0.35 -14.99
N LEU A 284 -11.19 -0.75 -15.50
CA LEU A 284 -11.39 -2.09 -14.96
C LEU A 284 -10.05 -2.81 -14.77
N GLY A 285 -9.93 -3.52 -13.66
CA GLY A 285 -8.86 -4.47 -13.39
C GLY A 285 -9.38 -5.67 -12.59
N ARG A 286 -8.52 -6.68 -12.43
CA ARG A 286 -8.87 -7.92 -11.72
C ARG A 286 -8.60 -7.79 -10.23
N THR A 287 -9.59 -8.14 -9.42
CA THR A 287 -9.43 -8.24 -7.97
C THR A 287 -8.73 -9.54 -7.58
N THR A 288 -8.23 -9.61 -6.35
CA THR A 288 -7.60 -10.83 -5.80
C THR A 288 -8.53 -12.04 -5.73
N ASP A 289 -9.85 -11.82 -5.62
CA ASP A 289 -10.86 -12.88 -5.67
C ASP A 289 -11.30 -13.22 -7.11
N GLY A 290 -10.65 -12.64 -8.12
CA GLY A 290 -10.77 -12.99 -9.52
C GLY A 290 -11.94 -12.34 -10.26
N LYS A 291 -12.60 -11.32 -9.69
CA LYS A 291 -13.64 -10.52 -10.37
C LYS A 291 -13.00 -9.38 -11.16
N LEU A 292 -13.78 -8.76 -12.04
CA LEU A 292 -13.45 -7.44 -12.57
C LEU A 292 -14.09 -6.39 -11.67
N ALA A 293 -13.33 -5.36 -11.31
CA ALA A 293 -13.82 -4.22 -10.56
C ALA A 293 -13.20 -2.92 -11.05
N GLY A 294 -13.85 -1.81 -10.72
CA GLY A 294 -13.33 -0.47 -10.96
C GLY A 294 -14.46 0.54 -11.04
N PHE A 295 -14.39 1.48 -11.98
CA PHE A 295 -15.43 2.49 -12.17
C PHE A 295 -15.79 2.69 -13.64
N LYS A 296 -17.00 3.19 -13.88
CA LYS A 296 -17.44 3.72 -15.17
C LYS A 296 -17.73 5.21 -15.07
N THR A 297 -17.58 5.91 -16.18
CA THR A 297 -17.98 7.32 -16.33
C THR A 297 -18.31 7.62 -17.80
N VAL A 298 -18.73 8.84 -18.08
CA VAL A 298 -19.04 9.32 -19.44
C VAL A 298 -18.09 10.46 -19.78
N LEU A 299 -17.46 10.39 -20.95
CA LEU A 299 -16.69 11.51 -21.50
C LEU A 299 -17.54 12.20 -22.55
N THR A 300 -17.57 13.53 -22.50
CA THR A 300 -18.05 14.34 -23.60
C THR A 300 -16.87 14.99 -24.29
N GLU A 301 -16.73 14.78 -25.60
CA GLU A 301 -15.64 15.29 -26.45
C GLU A 301 -16.25 15.93 -27.69
N THR A 302 -15.91 17.20 -27.96
CA THR A 302 -16.36 17.95 -29.14
C THR A 302 -15.44 17.82 -30.35
#